data_AF-A0A6L5X7B3-F1
#
_entry.id   AF-A0A6L5X7B3-F1
#
_cell.length_a   1.000
_cell.length_b   1.000
_cell.length_c   1.000
_cell.angle_alpha   90.00
_cell.angle_beta   90.00
_cell.angle_gamma   90.00
#
_symmetry.space_group_name_H-M   'P 1'
#
loop_
_entity.id
_entity.type
_entity.pdbx_description
1 polymer ?
#
loop_
_entity_poly.entity_id
_entity_poly.type
_entity_poly.pdbx_seq_one_letter_code
_entity_poly.pdbx_strand_id
1 'polypeptide(L)'
;MEFWQTLLGGILGGGVFGFIQFLITRHDTKKGKDNKVIQAIEKINDHLTELDERMAKERADDSRRNIIIFDDEIRRKLGHSEESFNQVNEDITHYIEYCRSHANYQNSKAVSAIQNIRETYKQVKKEDSFI
;
A
#
# COMPACT_ATOMS: atom_id res chain seq x y z
N MET A 1 -26.36 32.67 -29.90
CA MET A 1 -27.29 33.31 -30.85
C MET A 1 -28.39 32.31 -31.22
N GLU A 2 -29.60 32.60 -30.74
CA GLU A 2 -30.86 32.47 -31.49
C GLU A 2 -31.22 31.13 -32.16
N PHE A 3 -31.18 30.00 -31.45
CA PHE A 3 -31.87 28.77 -31.93
C PHE A 3 -32.86 28.17 -30.92
N TRP A 4 -32.72 28.50 -29.63
CA TRP A 4 -33.63 28.03 -28.58
C TRP A 4 -34.81 28.96 -28.28
N GLN A 5 -34.73 30.23 -28.67
CA GLN A 5 -35.80 31.21 -28.44
C GLN A 5 -37.01 31.02 -29.39
N THR A 6 -36.79 30.46 -30.58
CA THR A 6 -37.83 30.26 -31.61
C THR A 6 -38.66 28.99 -31.44
N LEU A 7 -38.18 27.99 -30.68
CA LEU A 7 -38.94 26.78 -30.35
C LEU A 7 -39.87 26.96 -29.14
N LEU A 8 -39.70 28.05 -28.38
CA LEU A 8 -40.51 28.39 -27.20
C LEU A 8 -41.60 29.45 -27.46
N GLY A 9 -41.67 29.99 -28.68
CA GLY A 9 -42.66 31.00 -29.05
C GLY A 9 -44.06 30.46 -29.32
N GLY A 10 -44.27 29.15 -29.30
CA GLY A 10 -45.50 28.54 -29.79
C GLY A 10 -46.08 27.48 -28.86
N ILE A 11 -47.00 27.91 -27.99
CA ILE A 11 -48.11 27.13 -27.43
C ILE A 11 -47.72 26.09 -26.35
N LEU A 12 -48.10 26.40 -25.09
CA LEU A 12 -48.75 25.55 -24.07
C LEU A 12 -48.17 25.74 -22.64
N GLY A 13 -48.94 26.50 -21.82
CA GLY A 13 -49.05 26.45 -20.36
C GLY A 13 -47.80 26.20 -19.51
N GLY A 14 -47.47 27.16 -18.62
CA GLY A 14 -46.32 27.10 -17.70
C GLY A 14 -46.14 25.81 -16.86
N GLY A 15 -47.10 24.89 -16.86
CA GLY A 15 -46.96 23.56 -16.27
C GLY A 15 -46.07 22.59 -17.07
N VAL A 16 -46.18 22.52 -18.41
CA VAL A 16 -45.45 21.51 -19.21
C VAL A 16 -43.96 21.86 -19.31
N PHE A 17 -43.65 23.12 -19.57
CA PHE A 17 -42.27 23.61 -19.57
C PHE A 17 -41.60 23.46 -18.19
N GLY A 18 -42.33 23.75 -17.10
CA GLY A 18 -41.86 23.55 -15.73
C GLY A 18 -41.57 22.08 -15.42
N PHE A 19 -42.40 21.17 -15.91
CA PHE A 19 -42.18 19.72 -15.75
C PHE A 19 -40.94 19.23 -16.51
N ILE A 20 -40.71 19.71 -17.73
CA ILE A 20 -39.49 19.40 -18.51
C ILE A 20 -38.24 19.92 -17.79
N GLN A 21 -38.24 21.15 -17.30
CA GLN A 21 -37.13 21.73 -16.52
C GLN A 21 -36.87 20.96 -15.22
N PHE A 22 -37.93 20.50 -14.54
CA PHE A 22 -37.82 19.68 -13.35
C PHE A 22 -37.12 18.35 -13.62
N LEU A 23 -37.45 17.67 -14.72
CA LEU A 23 -36.82 16.40 -15.09
C LEU A 23 -35.33 16.57 -15.44
N ILE A 24 -34.97 17.61 -16.20
CA ILE A 24 -33.58 17.93 -16.53
C ILE A 24 -32.78 18.18 -15.24
N THR A 25 -33.26 19.06 -14.38
CA THR A 25 -32.57 19.41 -13.12
C THR A 25 -32.42 18.19 -12.20
N ARG A 26 -33.45 17.33 -12.12
CA ARG A 26 -33.38 16.10 -11.31
C ARG A 26 -32.37 15.09 -11.87
N HIS A 27 -32.28 14.97 -13.18
CA HIS A 27 -31.31 14.09 -13.82
C HIS A 27 -29.87 14.61 -13.67
N ASP A 28 -29.66 15.91 -13.86
CA ASP A 28 -28.34 16.56 -13.70
C ASP A 28 -27.85 16.51 -12.25
N THR A 29 -28.74 16.71 -11.27
CA THR A 29 -28.40 16.57 -9.85
C THR A 29 -28.05 15.13 -9.48
N LYS A 30 -28.74 14.12 -10.03
CA LYS A 30 -28.39 12.71 -9.83
C LYS A 30 -27.03 12.38 -10.45
N LYS A 31 -26.78 12.76 -11.70
CA LYS A 31 -25.46 12.61 -12.35
C LYS A 31 -24.35 13.33 -11.58
N GLY A 32 -24.62 14.52 -11.05
CA GLY A 32 -23.68 15.26 -10.22
C GLY A 32 -23.35 14.54 -8.90
N LYS A 33 -24.33 13.86 -8.29
CA LYS A 33 -24.11 13.02 -7.10
C LYS A 33 -23.29 11.78 -7.44
N ASP A 34 -23.61 11.09 -8.53
CA ASP A 34 -22.89 9.90 -8.99
C ASP A 34 -21.42 10.25 -9.31
N ASN A 35 -21.17 11.38 -9.98
CA ASN A 35 -19.81 11.86 -10.27
C ASN A 35 -19.02 12.19 -8.99
N LYS A 36 -19.65 12.79 -7.98
CA LYS A 36 -19.01 13.05 -6.68
C LYS A 36 -18.65 11.75 -5.95
N VAL A 37 -19.50 10.73 -6.05
CA VAL A 37 -19.23 9.41 -5.46
C VAL A 37 -18.06 8.75 -6.16
N ILE A 38 -17.99 8.80 -7.51
CA ILE A 38 -16.86 8.27 -8.27
C ILE A 38 -15.54 8.95 -7.86
N GLN A 39 -15.52 10.28 -7.80
CA GLN A 39 -14.33 11.03 -7.36
C GLN A 39 -13.91 10.70 -5.92
N ALA A 40 -14.86 10.44 -5.02
CA ALA A 40 -14.54 10.03 -3.67
C ALA A 40 -13.94 8.62 -3.62
N ILE A 41 -14.45 7.70 -4.44
CA ILE A 41 -13.90 6.33 -4.58
C ILE A 41 -12.47 6.39 -5.14
N GLU A 42 -12.23 7.20 -6.17
CA GLU A 42 -10.89 7.38 -6.75
C GLU A 42 -9.89 7.89 -5.71
N LYS A 43 -10.24 8.94 -4.95
CA LYS A 43 -9.38 9.46 -3.87
C LYS A 43 -9.12 8.42 -2.78
N ILE A 44 -10.13 7.64 -2.39
CA ILE A 44 -9.94 6.57 -1.41
C ILE A 44 -8.97 5.52 -1.96
N ASN A 45 -9.10 5.14 -3.23
CA ASN A 45 -8.20 4.18 -3.86
C ASN A 45 -6.74 4.68 -3.90
N ASP A 46 -6.54 5.97 -4.20
CA ASP A 46 -5.22 6.59 -4.17
C ASP A 46 -4.62 6.57 -2.77
N HIS A 47 -5.41 6.95 -1.75
CA HIS A 47 -4.98 6.90 -0.35
C HIS A 47 -4.68 5.48 0.14
N LEU A 48 -5.44 4.48 -0.30
CA LEU A 48 -5.16 3.08 0.02
C LEU A 48 -3.83 2.63 -0.59
N THR A 49 -3.58 2.99 -1.84
CA THR A 49 -2.31 2.65 -2.52
C THR A 49 -1.11 3.31 -1.81
N GLU A 50 -1.24 4.57 -1.40
CA GLU A 50 -0.21 5.27 -0.63
C GLU A 50 0.01 4.62 0.74
N LEU A 51 -1.07 4.21 1.41
CA LEU A 51 -1.02 3.57 2.71
C LEU A 51 -0.38 2.17 2.63
N ASP A 52 -0.70 1.39 1.60
CA ASP A 52 -0.09 0.09 1.34
C ASP A 52 1.42 0.21 1.11
N GLU A 53 1.86 1.22 0.35
CA GLU A 53 3.29 1.47 0.12
C GLU A 53 4.00 1.89 1.42
N ARG A 54 3.38 2.75 2.22
CA ARG A 54 3.92 3.13 3.54
C ARG A 54 4.04 1.93 4.47
N MET A 55 3.02 1.07 4.51
CA MET A 55 3.04 -0.14 5.33
C MET A 55 4.11 -1.13 4.85
N ALA A 56 4.30 -1.28 3.54
CA ALA A 56 5.36 -2.11 2.98
C ALA A 56 6.74 -1.61 3.40
N LYS A 57 6.95 -0.29 3.34
CA LYS A 57 8.18 0.35 3.80
C LYS A 57 8.42 0.17 5.29
N GLU A 58 7.40 0.40 6.11
CA GLU A 58 7.49 0.23 7.57
C GLU A 58 7.85 -1.22 7.93
N ARG A 59 7.21 -2.20 7.30
CA ARG A 59 7.58 -3.63 7.47
C ARG A 59 9.02 -3.92 7.08
N ALA A 60 9.50 -3.34 5.97
CA ALA A 60 10.90 -3.50 5.57
C ALA A 60 11.89 -2.86 6.56
N ASP A 61 11.52 -1.72 7.15
CA ASP A 61 12.30 -1.06 8.20
C ASP A 61 12.34 -1.90 9.49
N ASP A 62 11.22 -2.53 9.86
CA ASP A 62 11.14 -3.45 11.01
C ASP A 62 11.97 -4.72 10.78
N SER A 63 11.83 -5.38 9.61
CA SER A 63 12.64 -6.54 9.26
C SER A 63 14.13 -6.21 9.29
N ARG A 64 14.54 -5.05 8.75
CA ARG A 64 15.93 -4.57 8.82
C ARG A 64 16.40 -4.40 10.27
N ARG A 65 15.57 -3.82 11.13
CA ARG A 65 15.88 -3.65 12.55
C ARG A 65 16.07 -4.99 13.23
N ASN A 66 15.17 -5.94 13.02
CA ASN A 66 15.25 -7.29 13.60
C ASN A 66 16.51 -8.02 13.16
N ILE A 67 16.87 -7.95 11.87
CA ILE A 67 18.11 -8.53 11.33
C ILE A 67 19.35 -8.00 12.07
N ILE A 68 19.43 -6.68 12.26
CA ILE A 68 20.59 -6.05 12.93
C ILE A 68 20.66 -6.45 14.40
N ILE A 69 19.51 -6.51 15.09
CA ILE A 69 19.44 -6.93 16.49
C ILE A 69 19.87 -8.39 16.63
N PHE A 70 19.31 -9.29 15.82
CA PHE A 70 19.63 -10.71 15.86
C PHE A 70 21.11 -10.97 15.58
N ASP A 71 21.70 -10.26 14.62
CA ASP A 71 23.13 -10.32 14.33
C ASP A 71 23.99 -9.78 15.50
N ASP A 72 23.51 -8.77 16.22
CA ASP A 72 24.17 -8.31 17.46
C ASP A 72 24.05 -9.33 18.60
N GLU A 73 22.93 -10.04 18.71
CA GLU A 73 22.72 -11.13 19.66
C GLU A 73 23.68 -12.31 19.39
N ILE A 74 23.84 -12.70 18.12
CA ILE A 74 24.86 -13.68 17.68
C ILE A 74 26.26 -13.22 18.10
N ARG A 75 26.62 -11.94 17.83
CA ARG A 75 27.94 -11.39 18.22
C ARG A 75 28.17 -11.44 19.73
N ARG A 76 27.11 -11.30 20.52
CA ARG A 76 27.13 -11.43 21.99
C ARG A 76 27.13 -12.88 22.47
N LYS A 77 27.16 -13.85 21.55
CA LYS A 77 27.14 -15.30 21.82
C LYS A 77 25.86 -15.74 22.53
N LEU A 78 24.75 -15.05 22.27
CA LEU A 78 23.44 -15.54 22.67
C LEU A 78 23.06 -16.68 21.72
N GLY A 79 22.63 -17.81 22.26
CA GLY A 79 22.08 -18.87 21.43
C GLY A 79 20.60 -18.65 21.17
N HIS A 80 20.11 -19.32 20.14
CA HIS A 80 18.76 -19.15 19.64
C HIS A 80 18.16 -20.52 19.29
N SER A 81 16.85 -20.65 19.44
CA SER A 81 16.10 -21.79 18.95
C SER A 81 16.02 -21.78 17.42
N GLU A 82 15.70 -22.93 16.81
CA GLU A 82 15.48 -23.00 15.35
C GLU A 82 14.35 -22.05 14.90
N GLU A 83 13.31 -21.88 15.72
CA GLU A 83 12.19 -20.98 15.41
C GLU A 83 12.63 -19.50 15.33
N SER A 84 13.50 -19.06 16.24
CA SER A 84 14.06 -17.70 16.18
C SER A 84 14.88 -17.48 14.92
N PHE A 85 15.59 -18.52 14.44
CA PHE A 85 16.28 -18.47 13.15
C PHE A 85 15.32 -18.45 11.96
N ASN A 86 14.20 -19.18 12.02
CA ASN A 86 13.17 -19.14 10.98
C ASN A 86 12.58 -17.73 10.88
N GLN A 87 12.23 -17.12 12.01
CA GLN A 87 11.66 -15.78 12.04
C GLN A 87 12.60 -14.73 11.42
N VAL A 88 13.89 -14.74 11.76
CA VAL A 88 14.84 -13.79 11.16
C VAL A 88 15.08 -14.09 9.68
N ASN A 89 15.01 -15.35 9.24
CA ASN A 89 15.10 -15.69 7.82
C ASN A 89 13.90 -15.19 7.01
N GLU A 90 12.70 -15.16 7.60
CA GLU A 90 11.52 -14.50 7.01
C GLU A 90 11.75 -12.99 6.88
N ASP A 91 12.29 -12.35 7.92
CA ASP A 91 12.65 -10.93 7.89
C ASP A 91 13.68 -10.63 6.78
N ILE A 92 14.70 -11.50 6.64
CA ILE A 92 15.69 -11.40 5.55
C ILE A 92 15.02 -11.47 4.19
N THR A 93 14.05 -12.37 4.01
CA THR A 93 13.34 -12.55 2.74
C THR A 93 12.52 -11.30 2.40
N HIS A 94 11.68 -10.84 3.33
CA HIS A 94 10.89 -9.63 3.15
C HIS A 94 11.76 -8.39 2.87
N TYR A 95 12.85 -8.22 3.63
CA TYR A 95 13.77 -7.11 3.44
C TYR A 95 14.43 -7.12 2.05
N ILE A 96 14.91 -8.28 1.60
CA ILE A 96 15.55 -8.42 0.27
C ILE A 96 14.54 -8.18 -0.85
N GLU A 97 13.33 -8.70 -0.72
CA GLU A 97 12.25 -8.48 -1.70
C GLU A 97 11.90 -7.00 -1.82
N TYR A 98 11.74 -6.31 -0.69
CA TYR A 98 11.47 -4.87 -0.69
C TYR A 98 12.63 -4.07 -1.29
N CYS A 99 13.89 -4.40 -0.94
CA CYS A 99 15.07 -3.76 -1.53
C CYS A 99 15.16 -3.96 -3.06
N ARG A 100 14.73 -5.12 -3.58
CA ARG A 100 14.76 -5.43 -5.01
C ARG A 100 13.73 -4.62 -5.78
N SER A 101 12.53 -4.43 -5.23
CA SER A 101 11.49 -3.60 -5.85
C SER A 101 11.72 -2.10 -5.67
N HIS A 102 12.53 -1.69 -4.68
CA HIS A 102 12.79 -0.29 -4.36
C HIS A 102 14.29 0.05 -4.46
N ALA A 103 14.78 0.33 -5.69
CA ALA A 103 16.20 0.59 -5.94
C ALA A 103 16.81 1.74 -5.13
N ASN A 104 15.99 2.72 -4.71
CA ASN A 104 16.44 3.85 -3.88
C ASN A 104 16.50 3.52 -2.37
N TYR A 105 15.98 2.36 -1.96
CA TYR A 105 15.99 1.91 -0.58
C TYR A 105 17.35 1.29 -0.22
N GLN A 106 17.92 1.69 0.92
CA GLN A 106 19.31 1.38 1.27
C GLN A 106 19.47 -0.06 1.77
N ASN A 107 19.92 -0.96 0.88
CA ASN A 107 20.19 -2.36 1.19
C ASN A 107 21.51 -2.57 1.99
N SER A 108 22.54 -1.76 1.73
CA SER A 108 23.90 -1.97 2.25
C SER A 108 24.03 -2.02 3.77
N LYS A 109 23.00 -1.57 4.51
CA LYS A 109 22.97 -1.54 5.98
C LYS A 109 22.86 -2.91 6.64
N ALA A 110 22.25 -3.90 5.98
CA ALA A 110 22.02 -5.22 6.57
C ALA A 110 22.82 -6.35 5.90
N VAL A 111 23.53 -6.09 4.80
CA VAL A 111 24.22 -7.14 4.01
C VAL A 111 25.18 -7.98 4.87
N SER A 112 26.02 -7.35 5.69
CA SER A 112 26.95 -8.07 6.56
C SER A 112 26.24 -8.87 7.65
N ALA A 113 25.16 -8.32 8.22
CA ALA A 113 24.35 -8.99 9.22
C ALA A 113 23.68 -10.25 8.65
N ILE A 114 23.08 -10.13 7.45
CA ILE A 114 22.46 -11.23 6.72
C ILE A 114 23.47 -12.36 6.46
N GLN A 115 24.70 -12.00 6.08
CA GLN A 115 25.75 -13.00 5.85
C GLN A 115 26.09 -13.75 7.13
N ASN A 116 26.34 -13.04 8.23
CA ASN A 116 26.68 -13.65 9.52
C ASN A 116 25.56 -14.58 10.00
N ILE A 117 24.30 -14.14 9.96
CA ILE A 117 23.14 -14.94 10.36
C ILE A 117 23.06 -16.25 9.57
N ARG A 118 23.25 -16.20 8.25
CA ARG A 118 23.21 -17.40 7.38
C ARG A 118 24.35 -18.36 7.68
N GLU A 119 25.54 -17.86 7.99
CA GLU A 119 26.70 -18.66 8.36
C GLU A 119 26.49 -19.33 9.72
N THR A 120 26.02 -18.58 10.73
CA THR A 120 25.70 -19.11 12.05
C THR A 120 24.59 -20.15 12.00
N TYR A 121 23.50 -19.89 11.26
CA TYR A 121 22.41 -20.87 11.10
C TYR A 121 22.90 -22.20 10.52
N LYS A 122 23.76 -22.15 9.49
CA LYS A 122 24.36 -23.35 8.91
C LYS A 122 25.23 -24.10 9.91
N GLN A 123 25.99 -23.38 10.73
CA GLN A 123 26.83 -23.98 11.75
C GLN A 123 26.00 -24.67 12.84
N VAL A 124 25.06 -23.94 13.45
CA VAL A 124 24.21 -24.46 14.53
C VAL A 124 23.39 -25.66 14.06
N LYS A 125 22.84 -25.60 12.82
CA LYS A 125 22.11 -26.72 12.23
C LYS A 125 22.98 -27.95 11.98
N LYS A 126 24.24 -27.75 11.57
CA LYS A 126 25.19 -28.85 11.36
C LYS A 126 25.61 -29.51 12.68
N GLU A 127 25.74 -28.70 13.72
CA GLU A 127 26.15 -29.14 15.06
C GLU A 127 24.96 -29.66 15.89
N ASP A 128 23.73 -29.50 15.41
CA ASP A 128 22.48 -29.77 16.15
C ASP A 128 22.47 -29.07 17.53
N SER A 129 22.94 -27.82 17.55
CA SER A 129 23.24 -27.06 18.77
C SER A 129 22.29 -25.90 19.06
N PHE A 130 21.05 -25.99 18.56
CA PHE A 130 20.00 -25.04 18.92
C PHE A 130 19.71 -25.08 20.44
N ILE A 131 19.36 -23.93 21.03
CA ILE A 131 18.94 -23.85 22.44
C ILE A 131 17.54 -24.45 22.61
#